data_AF-A0A815UR45-F1
#
_entry.id   AF-A0A815UR45-F1
#
_cell.length_a   1.000
_cell.length_b   1.000
_cell.length_c   1.000
_cell.angle_alpha   90.00
_cell.angle_beta   90.00
_cell.angle_gamma   90.00
#
_symmetry.space_group_name_H-M   'P 1'
#
loop_
_entity.id
_entity.type
_entity.pdbx_description
1 polymer ?
#
loop_
_entity_poly.entity_id
_entity_poly.type
_entity_poly.pdbx_seq_one_letter_code
_entity_poly.pdbx_strand_id
1 'polypeptide(L)'
;MEYTDSFGRTRLVTRDEYERLKSSEKKKTSSEEKIPSNNTEDEINRVERLHREQMRSKWESDMDALRNKTHVHYQDILFDEKREHGIGFYKFSTDDKQRAEQMATLNDLRTNTKNEQMKFSQEKEKRTVNMSDRLNKIRLRKAKEMGINLSGDNKDKSEIKTTQEILEQVPIVKNDEKDKQKNLPEITIQTTQVQSSKQNVQPIPTQQPPVLQNNIPNGNPSMAYPFPVLRTNTHSS
;
A
#
# COMPACT_ATOMS: atom_id res chain seq x y z
N MET A 1 22.46 -1.04 34.89
CA MET A 1 21.97 -2.24 35.60
C MET A 1 21.10 -3.04 34.66
N GLU A 2 21.07 -4.36 34.78
CA GLU A 2 20.14 -5.18 34.00
C GLU A 2 18.78 -5.25 34.72
N TYR A 3 17.70 -4.98 33.99
CA TYR A 3 16.33 -5.12 34.47
C TYR A 3 15.57 -6.14 33.61
N THR A 4 14.89 -7.07 34.26
CA THR A 4 13.98 -8.03 33.63
C THR A 4 12.54 -7.60 33.88
N ASP A 5 11.79 -7.37 32.81
CA ASP A 5 10.35 -7.06 32.87
C ASP A 5 9.50 -8.31 33.16
N SER A 6 8.25 -8.11 33.53
CA SER A 6 7.18 -9.11 33.72
C SER A 6 7.03 -10.13 32.57
N PHE A 7 7.41 -9.74 31.35
CA PHE A 7 7.41 -10.60 30.16
C PHE A 7 8.74 -11.34 29.92
N GLY A 8 9.67 -11.32 30.88
CA GLY A 8 10.96 -12.01 30.78
C GLY A 8 11.99 -11.36 29.85
N ARG A 9 11.72 -10.15 29.33
CA ARG A 9 12.64 -9.40 28.48
C ARG A 9 13.66 -8.65 29.33
N THR A 10 14.95 -8.77 29.01
CA THR A 10 16.02 -8.03 29.70
C THR A 10 16.39 -6.74 28.96
N ARG A 11 16.73 -5.70 29.71
CA ARG A 11 17.23 -4.42 29.18
C ARG A 11 18.23 -3.77 30.13
N LEU A 12 19.18 -3.02 29.57
CA LEU A 12 20.11 -2.20 30.34
C LEU A 12 19.47 -0.85 30.65
N VAL A 13 19.43 -0.54 31.94
CA VAL A 13 18.70 0.60 32.49
C VAL A 13 19.62 1.41 33.41
N THR A 14 19.41 2.71 33.50
CA THR A 14 20.10 3.57 34.48
C THR A 14 19.68 3.20 35.90
N ARG A 15 20.45 3.60 36.91
CA ARG A 15 20.15 3.21 38.30
C ARG A 15 18.79 3.76 38.77
N ASP A 16 18.53 5.02 38.47
CA ASP A 16 17.29 5.70 38.87
C ASP A 16 16.06 5.06 38.19
N GLU A 17 16.18 4.68 36.92
CA GLU A 17 15.11 4.03 36.18
C GLU A 17 14.89 2.59 36.68
N TYR A 18 15.94 1.87 37.09
CA TYR A 18 15.83 0.54 37.69
C TYR A 18 15.00 0.57 39.00
N GLU A 19 15.28 1.54 39.87
CA GLU A 19 14.56 1.71 41.14
C GLU A 19 13.10 2.13 40.92
N ARG A 20 12.84 2.99 39.93
CA ARG A 20 11.49 3.38 39.53
C ARG A 20 10.69 2.18 39.01
N LEU A 21 11.27 1.37 38.13
CA LEU A 21 10.63 0.19 37.56
C LEU A 21 10.32 -0.84 38.66
N LYS A 22 11.27 -1.16 39.53
CA LYS A 22 11.06 -2.08 40.66
C LYS A 22 10.02 -1.59 41.67
N SER A 23 9.98 -0.28 41.94
CA SER A 23 8.99 0.31 42.84
C SER A 23 7.58 0.29 42.26
N SER A 24 7.46 0.50 40.94
CA SER A 24 6.17 0.41 40.24
C SER A 24 5.63 -1.02 40.19
N GLU A 25 6.50 -2.02 40.07
CA GLU A 25 6.16 -3.45 40.11
C GLU A 25 5.59 -3.84 41.49
N LYS A 26 6.27 -3.44 42.58
CA LYS A 26 5.79 -3.67 43.95
C LYS A 26 4.45 -3.00 44.21
N LYS A 27 4.27 -1.75 43.76
CA LYS A 27 3.02 -1.02 43.95
C LYS A 27 1.84 -1.72 43.27
N LYS A 28 2.02 -2.20 42.03
CA LYS A 28 1.00 -2.97 41.30
C LYS A 28 0.57 -4.22 42.07
N THR A 29 1.51 -4.98 42.63
CA THR A 29 1.18 -6.18 43.43
C THR A 29 0.44 -5.88 44.74
N SER A 30 0.61 -4.68 45.30
CA SER A 30 -0.04 -4.27 46.56
C SER A 30 -1.37 -3.54 46.36
N SER A 31 -1.60 -2.98 45.17
CA SER A 31 -2.82 -2.24 44.81
C SER A 31 -3.80 -3.07 44.00
N GLU A 32 -3.55 -4.37 43.82
CA GLU A 32 -4.58 -5.31 43.41
C GLU A 32 -5.61 -5.35 44.55
N GLU A 33 -6.62 -4.50 44.44
CA GLU A 33 -7.76 -4.48 45.35
C GLU A 33 -8.29 -5.90 45.48
N LYS A 34 -8.32 -6.42 46.71
CA LYS A 34 -8.91 -7.73 47.01
C LYS A 34 -10.38 -7.69 46.67
N ILE A 35 -10.73 -8.12 45.46
CA ILE A 35 -12.12 -8.37 45.05
C ILE A 35 -12.67 -9.45 46.01
N PRO A 36 -13.82 -9.23 46.69
CA PRO A 36 -14.36 -10.20 47.64
C PRO A 36 -14.71 -11.51 46.92
N SER A 37 -13.98 -12.59 47.23
CA SER A 37 -13.91 -13.82 46.42
C SER A 37 -15.10 -14.78 46.51
N ASN A 38 -16.25 -14.36 47.05
CA ASN A 38 -17.33 -15.31 47.38
C ASN A 38 -18.59 -15.19 46.52
N ASN A 39 -18.71 -14.20 45.63
CA ASN A 39 -19.82 -14.08 44.66
C ASN A 39 -19.34 -13.87 43.20
N THR A 40 -18.06 -13.60 42.99
CA THR A 40 -17.51 -13.24 41.68
C THR A 40 -17.49 -14.43 40.73
N GLU A 41 -17.19 -15.63 41.20
CA GLU A 41 -17.09 -16.82 40.35
C GLU A 41 -18.45 -17.22 39.77
N ASP A 42 -19.51 -17.16 40.59
CA ASP A 42 -20.88 -17.46 40.16
C ASP A 42 -21.43 -16.40 39.18
N GLU A 43 -21.07 -15.13 39.39
CA GLU A 43 -21.41 -14.05 38.47
C GLU A 43 -20.64 -14.15 37.15
N ILE A 44 -19.34 -14.45 37.19
CA ILE A 44 -18.51 -14.72 36.01
C ILE A 44 -19.10 -15.90 35.23
N ASN A 45 -19.41 -17.01 35.90
CA ASN A 45 -20.03 -18.18 35.29
C ASN A 45 -21.40 -17.87 34.67
N ARG A 46 -22.20 -17.01 35.31
CA ARG A 46 -23.50 -16.56 34.79
C ARG A 46 -23.32 -15.72 33.54
N VAL A 47 -22.42 -14.74 33.56
CA VAL A 47 -22.12 -13.87 32.40
C VAL A 47 -21.57 -14.70 31.25
N GLU A 48 -20.66 -15.64 31.52
CA GLU A 48 -20.08 -16.53 30.52
C GLU A 48 -21.13 -17.47 29.91
N ARG A 49 -22.08 -17.97 30.71
CA ARG A 49 -23.23 -18.75 30.20
C ARG A 49 -24.13 -17.92 29.29
N LEU A 50 -24.47 -16.70 29.69
CA LEU A 50 -25.29 -15.80 28.86
C LEU A 50 -24.58 -15.46 27.54
N HIS A 51 -23.27 -15.20 27.60
CA HIS A 51 -22.46 -14.94 26.40
C HIS A 51 -22.42 -16.16 25.46
N ARG A 52 -22.23 -17.38 26.00
CA ARG A 52 -22.31 -18.62 25.21
C ARG A 52 -23.67 -18.79 24.54
N GLU A 53 -24.75 -18.51 25.26
CA GLU A 53 -26.10 -18.62 24.71
C GLU A 53 -26.35 -17.63 23.58
N GLN A 54 -25.88 -16.39 23.75
CA GLN A 54 -25.93 -15.37 22.69
C GLN A 54 -25.15 -15.80 21.44
N MET A 55 -23.93 -16.33 21.62
CA MET A 55 -23.12 -16.81 20.50
C MET A 55 -23.75 -18.02 19.82
N ARG A 56 -24.37 -18.93 20.59
CA ARG A 56 -25.13 -20.06 20.03
C ARG A 56 -26.33 -19.57 19.22
N SER A 57 -27.14 -18.67 19.78
CA SER A 57 -28.31 -18.12 19.09
C SER A 57 -27.93 -17.39 17.80
N LYS A 58 -26.85 -16.60 17.82
CA LYS A 58 -26.30 -15.98 16.60
C LYS A 58 -25.87 -17.03 15.58
N TRP A 59 -25.14 -18.05 16.01
CA TRP A 59 -24.69 -19.14 15.13
C TRP A 59 -25.87 -19.90 14.52
N GLU A 60 -26.90 -20.25 15.29
CA GLU A 60 -28.10 -20.93 14.78
C GLU A 60 -28.82 -20.07 13.74
N SER A 61 -29.01 -18.78 14.02
CA SER A 61 -29.61 -17.83 13.08
C SER A 61 -28.80 -17.72 11.78
N ASP A 62 -27.48 -17.60 11.88
CA ASP A 62 -26.59 -17.49 10.72
C ASP A 62 -26.59 -18.80 9.91
N MET A 63 -26.57 -19.97 10.58
CA MET A 63 -26.64 -21.28 9.94
C MET A 63 -27.96 -21.51 9.22
N ASP A 64 -29.09 -21.09 9.80
CA ASP A 64 -30.40 -21.17 9.15
C ASP A 64 -30.50 -20.25 7.94
N ALA A 65 -29.93 -19.04 8.02
CA ALA A 65 -29.80 -18.16 6.88
C ALA A 65 -28.93 -18.79 5.78
N LEU A 66 -27.87 -19.49 6.14
CA LEU A 66 -26.97 -20.16 5.21
C LEU A 66 -27.56 -21.41 4.56
N ARG A 67 -28.36 -22.18 5.31
CA ARG A 67 -29.01 -23.42 4.85
C ARG A 67 -29.89 -23.18 3.63
N ASN A 68 -30.52 -22.01 3.54
CA ASN A 68 -31.44 -21.65 2.47
C ASN A 68 -30.75 -21.02 1.25
N LYS A 69 -29.45 -20.69 1.34
CA LYS A 69 -28.70 -20.09 0.23
C LYS A 69 -28.22 -21.15 -0.73
N THR A 70 -28.34 -20.87 -2.03
CA THR A 70 -27.82 -21.74 -3.08
C THR A 70 -26.31 -21.60 -3.26
N HIS A 71 -25.76 -20.42 -2.99
CA HIS A 71 -24.34 -20.13 -3.13
C HIS A 71 -23.81 -19.43 -1.89
N VAL A 72 -22.83 -20.04 -1.22
CA VAL A 72 -22.21 -19.49 -0.03
C VAL A 72 -20.98 -18.68 -0.42
N HIS A 73 -20.94 -17.41 -0.01
CA HIS A 73 -19.80 -16.54 -0.21
C HIS A 73 -18.93 -16.46 1.04
N TYR A 74 -17.65 -16.08 0.87
CA TYR A 74 -16.70 -15.91 1.96
C TYR A 74 -17.23 -14.97 3.06
N GLN A 75 -17.91 -13.89 2.67
CA GLN A 75 -18.49 -12.95 3.63
C GLN A 75 -19.55 -13.59 4.54
N ASP A 76 -20.22 -14.65 4.07
CA ASP A 76 -21.26 -15.32 4.85
C ASP A 76 -20.68 -16.24 5.95
N ILE A 77 -19.41 -16.64 5.82
CA ILE A 77 -18.71 -17.53 6.77
C ILE A 77 -17.64 -16.79 7.59
N LEU A 78 -17.55 -15.47 7.45
CA LEU A 78 -16.46 -14.68 8.01
C LEU A 78 -16.50 -14.62 9.54
N PHE A 79 -17.72 -14.65 10.12
CA PHE A 79 -18.00 -14.51 11.55
C PHE A 79 -17.20 -13.37 12.21
N ASP A 80 -17.15 -13.32 13.55
CA ASP A 80 -16.38 -12.30 14.30
C ASP A 80 -14.87 -12.57 14.20
N GLU A 81 -14.35 -12.56 12.99
CA GLU A 81 -12.93 -12.73 12.71
C GLU A 81 -12.11 -11.67 13.45
N LYS A 82 -11.05 -12.13 14.11
CA LYS A 82 -10.12 -11.23 14.81
C LYS A 82 -8.99 -10.72 13.91
N ARG A 83 -8.87 -11.28 12.70
CA ARG A 83 -7.80 -10.94 11.76
C ARG A 83 -8.19 -9.72 10.96
N GLU A 84 -7.24 -8.82 10.77
CA GLU A 84 -7.43 -7.70 9.87
C GLU A 84 -7.32 -8.16 8.41
N HIS A 85 -8.24 -7.65 7.60
CA HIS A 85 -8.18 -7.81 6.16
C HIS A 85 -7.15 -6.86 5.55
N GLY A 86 -6.39 -7.36 4.56
CA GLY A 86 -5.37 -6.58 3.88
C GLY A 86 -5.94 -5.55 2.90
N ILE A 87 -5.05 -4.73 2.35
CA ILE A 87 -5.37 -3.82 1.25
C ILE A 87 -5.92 -4.60 0.05
N GLY A 88 -7.03 -4.12 -0.52
CA GLY A 88 -7.69 -4.78 -1.64
C GLY A 88 -8.78 -5.78 -1.24
N PHE A 89 -9.04 -6.00 0.05
CA PHE A 89 -10.27 -6.66 0.48
C PHE A 89 -11.49 -5.75 0.24
N TYR A 90 -12.53 -6.30 -0.37
CA TYR A 90 -13.82 -5.65 -0.54
C TYR A 90 -14.88 -6.45 0.21
N LYS A 91 -15.54 -5.81 1.18
CA LYS A 91 -16.61 -6.41 1.97
C LYS A 91 -17.90 -6.43 1.16
N PHE A 92 -18.20 -7.55 0.53
CA PHE A 92 -19.46 -7.73 -0.21
C PHE A 92 -20.67 -7.75 0.73
N SER A 93 -21.86 -7.52 0.17
CA SER A 93 -23.10 -7.76 0.89
C SER A 93 -23.31 -9.27 1.14
N THR A 94 -23.93 -9.58 2.27
CA THR A 94 -24.44 -10.92 2.61
C THR A 94 -25.68 -11.26 1.77
N ASP A 95 -26.38 -10.25 1.23
CA ASP A 95 -27.49 -10.45 0.30
C ASP A 95 -26.97 -10.74 -1.11
N ASP A 96 -27.46 -11.83 -1.71
CA ASP A 96 -26.99 -12.34 -3.00
C ASP A 96 -27.27 -11.34 -4.14
N LYS A 97 -28.41 -10.64 -4.09
CA LYS A 97 -28.77 -9.66 -5.13
C LYS A 97 -27.83 -8.46 -5.09
N GLN A 98 -27.67 -7.84 -3.93
CA GLN A 98 -26.74 -6.72 -3.75
C GLN A 98 -25.30 -7.12 -4.08
N ARG A 99 -24.89 -8.33 -3.70
CA ARG A 99 -23.57 -8.87 -4.03
C ARG A 99 -23.37 -9.00 -5.54
N ALA A 100 -24.38 -9.48 -6.28
CA ALA A 100 -24.30 -9.59 -7.72
C ALA A 100 -24.14 -8.21 -8.39
N GLU A 101 -24.85 -7.19 -7.90
CA GLU A 101 -24.71 -5.81 -8.37
C GLU A 101 -23.31 -5.24 -8.07
N GLN A 102 -22.77 -5.50 -6.87
CA GLN A 102 -21.40 -5.12 -6.49
C GLN A 102 -20.35 -5.83 -7.36
N MET A 103 -20.53 -7.12 -7.64
CA MET A 103 -19.69 -7.91 -8.53
C MET A 103 -19.70 -7.37 -9.96
N ALA A 104 -20.88 -7.06 -10.49
CA ALA A 104 -21.03 -6.47 -11.82
C ALA A 104 -20.27 -5.15 -11.91
N THR A 105 -20.47 -4.27 -10.92
CA THR A 105 -19.77 -2.97 -10.83
C THR A 105 -18.24 -3.13 -10.80
N LEU A 106 -17.72 -4.08 -10.03
CA LEU A 106 -16.28 -4.34 -9.97
C LEU A 106 -15.73 -4.91 -11.29
N ASN A 107 -16.50 -5.75 -11.97
CA ASN A 107 -16.13 -6.28 -13.28
C ASN A 107 -16.09 -5.17 -14.33
N ASP A 108 -17.03 -4.23 -14.31
CA ASP A 108 -17.03 -3.07 -15.19
C ASP A 108 -15.82 -2.16 -14.93
N LEU A 109 -15.47 -1.92 -13.66
CA LEU A 109 -14.26 -1.18 -13.33
C LEU A 109 -13.01 -1.90 -13.86
N ARG A 110 -12.94 -3.23 -13.70
CA ARG A 110 -11.84 -4.05 -14.20
C ARG A 110 -11.72 -4.00 -15.73
N THR A 111 -12.83 -4.07 -16.47
CA THR A 111 -12.81 -3.98 -17.94
C THR A 111 -12.37 -2.59 -18.38
N ASN A 112 -12.84 -1.52 -17.73
CA ASN A 112 -12.42 -0.15 -17.99
C ASN A 112 -10.90 0.03 -17.77
N THR A 113 -10.36 -0.41 -16.62
CA THR A 113 -8.92 -0.33 -16.36
C THR A 113 -8.10 -1.13 -17.39
N LYS A 114 -8.56 -2.33 -17.78
CA LYS A 114 -7.88 -3.11 -18.83
C LYS A 114 -7.87 -2.38 -20.16
N ASN A 115 -8.98 -1.74 -20.53
CA ASN A 115 -9.07 -0.97 -21.77
C ASN A 115 -8.12 0.23 -21.75
N GLU A 116 -8.00 0.94 -20.63
CA GLU A 116 -7.05 2.04 -20.47
C GLU A 116 -5.60 1.57 -20.53
N GLN A 117 -5.27 0.44 -19.88
CA GLN A 117 -3.94 -0.16 -19.95
C GLN A 117 -3.57 -0.55 -21.39
N MET A 118 -4.49 -1.15 -22.14
CA MET A 118 -4.28 -1.48 -23.55
C MET A 118 -4.04 -0.22 -24.38
N LYS A 119 -4.86 0.83 -24.21
CA LYS A 119 -4.67 2.12 -24.91
C LYS A 119 -3.30 2.73 -24.62
N PHE A 120 -2.89 2.75 -23.35
CA PHE A 120 -1.59 3.27 -22.95
C PHE A 120 -0.43 2.46 -23.55
N SER A 121 -0.54 1.13 -23.55
CA SER A 121 0.47 0.25 -24.16
C SER A 121 0.58 0.50 -25.67
N GLN A 122 -0.55 0.60 -26.38
CA GLN A 122 -0.58 0.89 -27.82
C GLN A 122 0.04 2.25 -28.14
N GLU A 123 -0.27 3.29 -27.35
CA GLU A 123 0.32 4.61 -27.58
C GLU A 123 1.83 4.62 -27.28
N LYS A 124 2.25 3.90 -26.24
CA LYS A 124 3.67 3.70 -25.94
C LYS A 124 4.39 3.02 -27.10
N GLU A 125 3.82 1.95 -27.65
CA GLU A 125 4.38 1.21 -28.79
C GLU A 125 4.48 2.10 -30.05
N LYS A 126 3.43 2.88 -30.35
CA LYS A 126 3.46 3.86 -31.45
C LYS A 126 4.59 4.88 -31.27
N ARG A 127 4.79 5.39 -30.05
CA ARG A 127 5.89 6.32 -29.75
C ARG A 127 7.25 5.64 -29.92
N THR A 128 7.41 4.39 -29.51
CA THR A 128 8.68 3.66 -29.68
C THR A 128 9.02 3.41 -31.14
N VAL A 129 8.04 3.02 -31.97
CA VAL A 129 8.23 2.81 -33.41
C VAL A 129 8.60 4.11 -34.11
N ASN A 130 7.87 5.20 -33.82
CA ASN A 130 8.18 6.51 -34.41
C ASN A 130 9.59 6.99 -34.03
N MET A 131 10.03 6.72 -32.81
CA MET A 131 11.39 7.03 -32.35
C MET A 131 12.44 6.16 -33.03
N SER A 132 12.23 4.85 -33.18
CA SER A 132 13.16 3.98 -33.90
C SER A 132 13.30 4.38 -35.36
N ASP A 133 12.20 4.75 -36.02
CA ASP A 133 12.21 5.22 -37.41
C ASP A 133 12.98 6.53 -37.55
N ARG A 134 12.80 7.46 -36.62
CA ARG A 134 13.56 8.72 -36.60
C ARG A 134 15.05 8.46 -36.42
N LEU A 135 15.44 7.55 -35.51
CA LEU A 135 16.84 7.17 -35.31
C LEU A 135 17.42 6.50 -36.56
N ASN A 136 16.67 5.61 -37.20
CA ASN A 136 17.09 4.94 -38.44
C ASN A 136 17.31 5.96 -39.58
N LYS A 137 16.40 6.91 -39.77
CA LYS A 137 16.57 8.00 -40.75
C LYS A 137 17.83 8.83 -40.48
N ILE A 138 18.10 9.16 -39.21
CA ILE A 138 19.32 9.90 -38.83
C ILE A 138 20.58 9.06 -39.11
N ARG A 139 20.57 7.76 -38.77
CA ARG A 139 21.69 6.84 -39.05
C ARG A 139 21.99 6.75 -40.54
N LEU A 140 20.96 6.58 -41.37
CA LEU A 140 21.11 6.53 -42.84
C LEU A 140 21.65 7.84 -43.41
N ARG A 141 21.20 8.99 -42.91
CA ARG A 141 21.74 10.30 -43.33
C ARG A 141 23.23 10.43 -43.01
N LYS A 142 23.62 10.12 -41.76
CA LYS A 142 25.03 10.15 -41.33
C LYS A 142 25.92 9.17 -42.11
N ALA A 143 25.40 7.97 -42.39
CA ALA A 143 26.09 6.97 -43.20
C ALA A 143 26.38 7.48 -44.62
N LYS A 144 25.37 8.10 -45.25
CA LYS A 144 25.51 8.71 -46.58
C LYS A 144 26.52 9.86 -46.59
N GLU A 145 26.52 10.71 -45.56
CA GLU A 145 27.53 11.79 -45.39
C GLU A 145 28.95 11.25 -45.27
N MET A 146 29.13 10.09 -44.62
CA MET A 146 30.42 9.43 -44.42
C MET A 146 30.83 8.53 -45.61
N GLY A 147 30.03 8.46 -46.68
CA GLY A 147 30.29 7.58 -47.83
C GLY A 147 30.16 6.08 -47.55
N ILE A 148 29.54 5.70 -46.42
CA ILE A 148 29.37 4.30 -46.01
C ILE A 148 27.99 3.83 -46.50
N ASN A 149 27.95 2.85 -47.41
CA ASN A 149 26.70 2.27 -47.90
C ASN A 149 26.13 1.28 -46.88
N LEU A 150 25.22 1.75 -46.03
CA LEU A 150 24.47 0.92 -45.06
C LEU A 150 23.27 0.16 -45.68
N SER A 151 23.06 0.23 -46.99
CA SER A 151 21.94 -0.45 -47.68
C SER A 151 22.02 -1.99 -47.67
N GLY A 152 23.13 -2.59 -47.23
CA GLY A 152 23.43 -4.02 -47.43
C GLY A 152 22.96 -4.98 -46.34
N ASP A 153 23.20 -4.69 -45.06
CA ASP A 153 23.08 -5.72 -44.02
C ASP A 153 22.34 -5.18 -42.80
N ASN A 154 21.06 -5.52 -42.71
CA ASN A 154 20.34 -5.85 -41.48
C ASN A 154 18.97 -6.40 -41.90
N LYS A 155 19.00 -7.60 -42.51
CA LYS A 155 17.84 -8.50 -42.63
C LYS A 155 17.62 -9.29 -41.33
N ASP A 156 17.85 -8.65 -40.18
CA ASP A 156 17.35 -9.19 -38.92
C ASP A 156 15.94 -8.67 -38.76
N LYS A 157 15.01 -9.59 -39.05
CA LYS A 157 13.56 -9.49 -38.86
C LYS A 157 13.21 -8.77 -37.56
N SER A 158 13.00 -7.46 -37.64
CA SER A 158 11.97 -6.80 -36.86
C SER A 158 10.95 -6.36 -37.89
N GLU A 159 9.83 -7.08 -37.94
CA GLU A 159 8.65 -6.68 -38.69
C GLU A 159 8.21 -5.32 -38.15
N ILE A 160 8.76 -4.24 -38.71
CA ILE A 160 8.27 -2.89 -38.49
C ILE A 160 6.96 -2.84 -39.29
N LYS A 161 5.89 -3.32 -38.66
CA LYS A 161 4.53 -3.09 -39.13
C LYS A 161 4.40 -1.59 -39.32
N THR A 162 4.21 -1.17 -40.56
CA THR A 162 4.02 0.25 -40.89
C THR A 162 2.89 0.77 -40.02
N THR A 163 2.97 2.02 -39.55
CA THR A 163 2.02 2.63 -38.61
C THR A 163 0.55 2.45 -39.02
N GLN A 164 0.28 2.26 -40.32
CA GLN A 164 -1.03 1.99 -40.91
C GLN A 164 -1.54 0.55 -40.70
N GLU A 165 -0.67 -0.45 -40.61
CA GLU A 165 -1.04 -1.88 -40.52
C GLU A 165 -1.42 -2.29 -39.07
N ILE A 166 -0.88 -1.61 -38.07
CA ILE A 166 -1.27 -1.76 -36.65
C ILE A 166 -2.68 -1.18 -36.40
N LEU A 167 -3.15 -0.25 -37.23
CA LEU A 167 -4.48 0.36 -37.13
C LEU A 167 -5.61 -0.55 -37.63
N GLU A 168 -5.32 -1.55 -38.49
CA GLU A 168 -6.35 -2.39 -39.13
C GLU A 168 -6.58 -3.75 -38.44
N GLN A 169 -5.65 -4.24 -37.61
CA GLN A 169 -5.73 -5.61 -37.06
C GLN A 169 -6.35 -5.74 -35.65
N VAL A 170 -7.03 -4.72 -35.10
CA VAL A 170 -7.62 -4.81 -33.75
C VAL A 170 -9.10 -4.43 -33.79
N PRO A 171 -10.01 -5.27 -33.23
CA PRO A 171 -11.43 -4.94 -33.18
C PRO A 171 -11.62 -3.63 -32.42
N ILE A 172 -12.19 -2.64 -33.12
CA ILE A 172 -12.69 -1.40 -32.53
C ILE A 172 -13.86 -1.82 -31.64
N VAL A 173 -13.61 -2.05 -30.35
CA VAL A 173 -14.69 -2.07 -29.36
C VAL A 173 -15.18 -0.63 -29.23
N LYS A 174 -16.13 -0.28 -30.10
CA LYS A 174 -16.94 0.93 -29.97
C LYS A 174 -17.81 0.75 -28.73
N ASN A 175 -17.30 1.18 -27.58
CA ASN A 175 -18.17 1.46 -26.45
C ASN A 175 -18.73 2.86 -26.65
N ASP A 176 -19.85 2.91 -27.35
CA ASP A 176 -20.74 4.07 -27.42
C ASP A 176 -21.44 4.25 -26.05
N GLU A 177 -20.70 4.64 -25.01
CA GLU A 177 -21.29 5.15 -23.75
C GLU A 177 -20.42 6.27 -23.18
N LYS A 178 -20.27 7.35 -23.96
CA LYS A 178 -20.03 8.67 -23.37
C LYS A 178 -21.38 9.14 -22.84
N ASP A 179 -21.70 8.89 -21.56
CA ASP A 179 -22.63 9.72 -20.75
C ASP A 179 -22.93 9.18 -19.34
N LYS A 180 -22.24 8.14 -18.84
CA LYS A 180 -22.47 7.63 -17.46
C LYS A 180 -21.36 7.93 -16.44
N GLN A 181 -20.50 8.93 -16.68
CA GLN A 181 -19.47 9.32 -15.71
C GLN A 181 -19.97 10.15 -14.52
N LYS A 182 -21.28 10.35 -14.35
CA LYS A 182 -21.82 11.22 -13.27
C LYS A 182 -22.45 10.51 -12.08
N ASN A 183 -22.57 9.18 -12.09
CA ASN A 183 -23.14 8.44 -10.96
C ASN A 183 -22.41 7.09 -10.78
N LEU A 184 -21.15 7.12 -10.33
CA LEU A 184 -20.52 5.92 -9.77
C LEU A 184 -20.64 6.02 -8.24
N PRO A 185 -21.16 4.99 -7.54
CA PRO A 185 -21.18 5.00 -6.09
C PRO A 185 -19.74 5.08 -5.58
N GLU A 186 -19.50 6.00 -4.64
CA GLU A 186 -18.23 6.12 -3.93
C GLU A 186 -17.95 4.78 -3.22
N ILE A 187 -16.99 4.02 -3.75
CA ILE A 187 -16.59 2.75 -3.15
C ILE A 187 -15.82 3.10 -1.87
N THR A 188 -16.52 3.09 -0.73
CA THR A 188 -15.91 3.21 0.59
C THR A 188 -15.12 1.92 0.88
N ILE A 189 -13.85 1.90 0.49
CA ILE A 189 -12.90 0.89 0.95
C ILE A 189 -12.69 1.17 2.44
N GLN A 190 -13.19 0.28 3.31
CA GLN A 190 -12.91 0.33 4.75
C GLN A 190 -11.42 0.05 4.96
N THR A 191 -10.59 1.09 4.79
CA THR A 191 -9.21 1.07 5.24
C THR A 191 -9.27 1.19 6.75
N THR A 192 -9.05 0.08 7.47
CA THR A 192 -8.87 0.11 8.92
C THR A 192 -7.65 0.98 9.20
N GLN A 193 -7.89 2.21 9.66
CA GLN A 193 -6.85 3.07 10.21
C GLN A 193 -6.34 2.38 11.47
N VAL A 194 -5.11 1.87 11.43
CA VAL A 194 -4.37 1.49 12.63
C VAL A 194 -4.25 2.77 13.47
N GLN A 195 -5.09 2.87 14.50
CA GLN A 195 -5.01 3.94 15.48
C GLN A 195 -3.73 3.71 16.29
N SER A 196 -2.63 4.29 15.83
CA SER A 196 -1.53 4.59 16.73
C SER A 196 -2.08 5.56 17.78
N SER A 197 -2.18 5.07 19.02
CA SER A 197 -2.55 5.87 20.18
C SER A 197 -1.52 7.00 20.33
N LYS A 198 -1.82 8.19 19.83
CA LYS A 198 -1.05 9.39 20.13
C LYS A 198 -1.34 9.76 21.59
N GLN A 199 -0.39 9.45 22.46
CA GLN A 199 -0.37 10.02 23.79
C GLN A 199 -0.27 11.55 23.66
N ASN A 200 -1.11 12.23 24.42
CA ASN A 200 -1.18 13.68 24.52
C ASN A 200 0.12 14.22 25.13
N VAL A 201 1.05 14.67 24.28
CA VAL A 201 2.24 15.41 24.70
C VAL A 201 1.93 16.89 24.50
N GLN A 202 1.84 17.61 25.60
CA GLN A 202 1.71 19.07 25.61
C GLN A 202 2.85 19.71 24.79
N PRO A 203 2.59 20.76 23.99
CA PRO A 203 3.64 21.41 23.22
C PRO A 203 4.64 22.09 24.16
N ILE A 204 5.90 21.69 24.06
CA ILE A 204 7.03 22.38 24.70
C ILE A 204 7.15 23.76 24.02
N PRO A 205 7.25 24.88 24.76
CA PRO A 205 7.43 26.18 24.17
C PRO A 205 8.75 26.22 23.39
N THR A 206 8.65 26.47 22.09
CA THR A 206 9.79 26.67 21.20
C THR A 206 10.54 27.94 21.62
N GLN A 207 11.66 27.78 22.31
CA GLN A 207 12.61 28.89 22.45
C GLN A 207 13.22 29.16 21.08
N GLN A 208 13.00 30.37 20.54
CA GLN A 208 13.66 30.79 19.31
C GLN A 208 15.17 30.85 19.55
N PRO A 209 16.00 30.30 18.67
CA PRO A 209 17.45 30.50 18.76
C PRO A 209 17.77 31.99 18.49
N PRO A 210 18.80 32.56 19.16
CA PRO A 210 19.16 33.95 18.97
C PRO A 210 19.59 34.21 17.53
N VAL A 211 19.03 35.27 16.94
CA VAL A 211 19.36 35.75 15.60
C VAL A 211 20.80 36.29 15.62
N LEU A 212 21.73 35.54 15.04
CA LEU A 212 23.07 36.06 14.73
C LEU A 212 22.95 37.06 13.58
N GLN A 213 23.21 38.33 13.87
CA GLN A 213 23.33 39.38 12.86
C GLN A 213 24.60 39.13 12.05
N ASN A 214 24.44 38.80 10.77
CA ASN A 214 25.55 38.67 9.82
C ASN A 214 26.06 40.05 9.43
N ASN A 215 27.11 40.53 10.09
CA ASN A 215 27.99 41.56 9.54
C ASN A 215 28.93 40.89 8.52
N ILE A 216 28.73 41.17 7.24
CA ILE A 216 29.65 40.78 6.17
C ILE A 216 30.71 41.88 6.03
N PRO A 217 32.00 41.63 6.29
CA PRO A 217 33.06 42.49 5.80
C PRO A 217 33.44 42.06 4.37
N ASN A 218 33.51 43.04 3.48
CA ASN A 218 34.08 42.91 2.14
C ASN A 218 35.54 42.43 2.21
N GLY A 219 35.94 41.44 1.40
CA GLY A 219 37.36 41.19 1.17
C GLY A 219 37.76 39.85 0.56
N ASN A 220 38.06 39.89 -0.74
CA ASN A 220 39.11 39.14 -1.49
C ASN A 220 38.80 37.74 -2.08
N PRO A 221 38.91 37.54 -3.40
CA PRO A 221 38.77 36.25 -4.07
C PRO A 221 40.14 35.62 -4.35
N SER A 222 40.51 34.56 -3.63
CA SER A 222 41.55 33.63 -4.08
C SER A 222 41.50 32.37 -3.24
N MET A 223 41.09 31.25 -3.85
CA MET A 223 41.53 29.87 -3.56
C MET A 223 40.63 28.92 -4.36
N ALA A 224 41.09 28.56 -5.55
CA ALA A 224 40.55 27.44 -6.31
C ALA A 224 40.98 26.13 -5.61
N TYR A 225 40.02 25.34 -5.12
CA TYR A 225 40.29 23.97 -4.71
C TYR A 225 40.01 23.02 -5.89
N PRO A 226 40.92 22.11 -6.23
CA PRO A 226 40.71 21.15 -7.31
C PRO A 226 39.77 20.02 -6.85
N PHE A 227 38.79 19.69 -7.70
CA PHE A 227 37.93 18.51 -7.52
C PHE A 227 38.75 17.21 -7.64
N PRO A 228 38.53 16.21 -6.77
CA PRO A 228 39.21 14.92 -6.90
C PRO A 228 38.62 14.09 -8.04
N VAL A 229 39.48 13.66 -8.96
CA VAL A 229 39.13 12.75 -10.07
C VAL A 229 39.10 11.31 -9.54
N LEU A 230 37.94 10.65 -9.64
CA LEU A 230 37.79 9.23 -9.32
C LEU A 230 38.53 8.37 -10.36
N ARG A 231 39.56 7.63 -9.94
CA ARG A 231 40.22 6.61 -10.76
C ARG A 231 39.39 5.33 -10.74
N THR A 232 39.01 4.83 -11.92
CA THR A 232 38.45 3.48 -12.08
C THR A 232 39.58 2.47 -12.21
N ASN A 233 39.61 1.47 -11.31
CA ASN A 233 40.52 0.33 -11.41
C ASN A 233 39.91 -0.72 -12.35
N THR A 234 40.55 -0.94 -13.50
CA THR A 234 40.31 -2.12 -14.35
C THR A 234 41.18 -3.26 -13.83
N HIS A 235 40.57 -4.34 -13.32
CA HIS A 235 41.26 -5.60 -13.11
C HIS A 235 40.97 -6.53 -14.30
N SER A 236 42.06 -6.92 -14.97
CA SER A 236 42.09 -8.01 -15.94
C SER A 236 42.18 -9.34 -15.20
N SER A 237 41.33 -10.29 -15.57
CA SER A 237 41.56 -11.74 -15.47
C SER A 237 40.71 -12.43 -16.52
#